data_AF-A0A936XDG7-F1
#
_entry.id   AF-A0A936XDG7-F1
#
_cell.length_a   1.000
_cell.length_b   1.000
_cell.length_c   1.000
_cell.angle_alpha   90.00
_cell.angle_beta   90.00
_cell.angle_gamma   90.00
#
_symmetry.space_group_name_H-M   'P 1'
#
loop_
_entity.id
_entity.type
_entity.pdbx_description
1 polymer ?
#
loop_
_entity_poly.entity_id
_entity_poly.type
_entity_poly.pdbx_seq_one_letter_code
_entity_poly.pdbx_strand_id
1 'polypeptide(L)'
;MEQNQNTSLFQLNLDAQNSYTLRSAASWAKVLGICGLILGILFVILGIMVQAAISRYESLDYGYRYRSSGMSMGTLGNIGMAFYIVVGLVFVITSIFAINAGNKINGGLRTNDQATLNAGFAGVRNYFAFWAIIIIILLLLILLGVAGNL
;
A
#
# COMPACT_ATOMS: atom_id res chain seq x y z
N MET A 1 32.59 -35.91 28.88
CA MET A 1 31.21 -35.78 29.39
C MET A 1 31.07 -34.31 29.77
N GLU A 2 30.22 -33.48 29.21
CA GLU A 2 28.93 -33.70 28.57
C GLU A 2 28.74 -32.77 27.37
N GLN A 3 28.01 -33.32 26.43
CA GLN A 3 27.46 -32.80 25.19
C GLN A 3 26.49 -31.65 25.50
N ASN A 4 26.75 -30.45 24.99
CA ASN A 4 25.71 -29.41 24.87
C ASN A 4 25.43 -29.15 23.38
N GLN A 5 24.97 -30.21 22.72
CA GLN A 5 24.37 -30.24 21.38
C GLN A 5 22.99 -29.55 21.38
N ASN A 6 22.90 -28.31 21.89
CA ASN A 6 21.67 -27.52 21.84
C ASN A 6 21.66 -26.49 20.69
N THR A 7 22.70 -26.46 19.87
CA THR A 7 22.78 -25.57 18.68
C THR A 7 22.07 -26.12 17.44
N SER A 8 21.54 -27.34 17.47
CA SER A 8 20.97 -28.04 16.31
C SER A 8 19.49 -28.45 16.45
N LEU A 9 18.81 -28.08 17.54
CA LEU A 9 17.43 -28.54 17.82
C LEU A 9 16.32 -27.53 17.44
N PHE A 10 16.69 -26.29 17.13
CA PHE A 10 15.85 -25.27 16.48
C PHE A 10 16.38 -24.87 15.10
N GLN A 11 17.18 -25.75 14.47
CA GLN A 11 17.42 -25.72 13.02
C GLN A 11 16.07 -25.90 12.34
N LEU A 12 15.41 -24.78 12.02
CA LEU A 12 14.23 -24.64 11.17
C LEU A 12 13.52 -25.99 10.93
N ASN A 13 12.72 -26.49 11.89
CA ASN A 13 11.69 -27.50 11.61
C ASN A 13 10.51 -26.82 10.88
N LEU A 14 10.88 -26.02 9.90
CA LEU A 14 10.02 -25.47 8.88
C LEU A 14 10.04 -26.59 7.85
N ASP A 15 9.06 -27.50 7.97
CA ASP A 15 8.82 -28.58 7.02
C ASP A 15 9.16 -28.09 5.61
N ALA A 16 9.87 -28.89 4.80
CA ALA A 16 10.32 -28.50 3.47
C ALA A 16 9.18 -27.90 2.64
N GLN A 17 7.97 -28.42 2.88
CA GLN A 17 6.72 -27.91 2.33
C GLN A 17 6.36 -26.48 2.78
N ASN A 18 6.45 -26.19 4.08
CA ASN A 18 6.19 -24.86 4.64
C ASN A 18 7.24 -23.83 4.16
N SER A 19 8.50 -24.24 4.01
CA SER A 19 9.55 -23.37 3.45
C SER A 19 9.30 -23.02 1.98
N TYR A 20 8.81 -23.98 1.20
CA TYR A 20 8.47 -23.78 -0.20
C TYR A 20 7.28 -22.82 -0.38
N THR A 21 6.19 -23.01 0.39
CA THR A 21 5.02 -22.14 0.34
C THR A 21 5.36 -20.72 0.78
N LEU A 22 6.18 -20.55 1.82
CA LEU A 22 6.61 -19.25 2.30
C LEU A 22 7.49 -18.52 1.27
N ARG A 23 8.39 -19.24 0.60
CA ARG A 23 9.23 -18.68 -0.48
C ARG A 23 8.38 -18.26 -1.68
N SER A 24 7.38 -19.06 -2.04
CA SER A 24 6.42 -18.71 -3.08
C SER A 24 5.63 -17.45 -2.70
N ALA A 25 5.03 -17.40 -1.51
CA ALA A 25 4.32 -16.23 -1.01
C ALA A 25 5.21 -14.97 -0.98
N ALA A 26 6.46 -15.09 -0.55
CA ALA A 26 7.42 -14.00 -0.54
C ALA A 26 7.77 -13.50 -1.96
N SER A 27 7.83 -14.38 -2.96
CA SER A 27 8.00 -13.96 -4.35
C SER A 27 6.78 -13.20 -4.88
N TRP A 28 5.56 -13.66 -4.58
CA TRP A 28 4.33 -12.97 -4.95
C TRP A 28 4.19 -11.63 -4.23
N ALA A 29 4.64 -11.51 -2.98
CA ALA A 29 4.68 -10.24 -2.27
C ALA A 29 5.57 -9.19 -2.98
N LYS A 30 6.69 -9.61 -3.57
CA LYS A 30 7.54 -8.72 -4.38
C LYS A 30 6.84 -8.31 -5.66
N VAL A 31 6.20 -9.25 -6.35
CA VAL A 31 5.43 -8.96 -7.58
C VAL A 31 4.32 -7.95 -7.27
N LEU A 32 3.53 -8.19 -6.22
CA LEU A 32 2.49 -7.28 -5.76
C LEU A 32 3.05 -5.91 -5.41
N GLY A 33 4.20 -5.84 -4.74
CA GLY A 33 4.83 -4.57 -4.44
C GLY A 33 5.33 -3.83 -5.68
N ILE A 34 5.87 -4.51 -6.68
CA ILE A 34 6.26 -3.85 -7.95
C ILE A 34 5.02 -3.32 -8.69
N CYS A 35 3.97 -4.14 -8.80
CA CYS A 35 2.71 -3.73 -9.42
C CYS A 35 2.08 -2.55 -8.67
N GLY A 36 2.04 -2.60 -7.34
CA GLY A 36 1.52 -1.53 -6.50
C GLY A 36 2.33 -0.24 -6.62
N LEU A 37 3.65 -0.33 -6.76
CA LEU A 37 4.52 0.84 -6.96
C LEU A 37 4.22 1.51 -8.29
N ILE A 38 4.09 0.72 -9.37
CA ILE A 38 3.69 1.23 -10.69
C ILE A 38 2.32 1.89 -10.61
N LEU A 39 1.34 1.23 -9.99
CA LEU A 39 0.01 1.80 -9.80
C LEU A 39 0.05 3.11 -9.00
N GLY A 40 0.84 3.17 -7.93
CA GLY A 40 1.00 4.38 -7.11
C GLY A 40 1.54 5.56 -7.91
N ILE A 41 2.56 5.33 -8.74
CA ILE A 41 3.11 6.36 -9.64
C ILE A 41 2.06 6.79 -10.68
N LEU A 42 1.35 5.83 -11.28
CA LEU A 42 0.28 6.13 -12.24
C LEU A 42 -0.84 6.95 -11.60
N PHE A 43 -1.24 6.68 -10.36
CA PHE A 43 -2.23 7.49 -9.65
C PHE A 43 -1.78 8.94 -9.44
N VAL A 44 -0.51 9.18 -9.11
CA VAL A 44 0.03 10.54 -9.00
C VAL A 44 -0.03 11.26 -10.34
N ILE A 45 0.38 10.60 -11.43
CA ILE A 45 0.31 11.16 -12.78
C ILE A 45 -1.14 11.48 -13.17
N LEU A 46 -2.07 10.54 -12.94
CA LEU A 46 -3.48 10.73 -13.20
C LEU A 46 -4.07 11.91 -12.41
N GLY A 47 -3.67 12.08 -11.15
CA GLY A 47 -4.10 13.23 -10.34
C GLY A 47 -3.70 14.57 -10.97
N ILE A 48 -2.47 14.67 -11.46
CA ILE A 48 -1.98 15.87 -12.17
C ILE A 48 -2.74 16.06 -13.50
N MET A 49 -2.96 14.98 -14.25
CA MET A 49 -3.68 15.05 -15.53
C MET A 49 -5.15 15.47 -15.37
N VAL A 50 -5.83 14.96 -14.34
CA VAL A 50 -7.22 15.33 -14.02
C VAL A 50 -7.31 16.81 -13.67
N GLN A 51 -6.39 17.33 -12.86
CA GLN A 51 -6.33 18.76 -12.51
C GLN A 51 -6.09 19.62 -13.77
N ALA A 52 -5.16 19.21 -14.62
CA ALA A 52 -4.86 19.93 -15.86
C ALA A 52 -6.05 19.92 -16.83
N ALA A 53 -6.79 18.81 -16.92
CA ALA A 53 -7.98 18.70 -17.75
C ALA A 53 -9.10 19.64 -17.25
N ILE A 54 -9.39 19.61 -15.94
CA ILE A 54 -10.43 20.46 -15.33
C ILE A 54 -10.10 21.95 -15.50
N SER A 55 -8.84 22.33 -15.29
CA SER A 55 -8.38 23.72 -15.45
C SER A 55 -8.57 24.25 -16.88
N ARG A 56 -8.45 23.39 -17.90
CA ARG A 56 -8.70 23.75 -19.31
C ARG A 56 -10.19 23.98 -19.58
N TYR A 57 -11.06 23.14 -19.04
CA TYR A 57 -12.51 23.31 -19.20
C TYR A 57 -13.02 24.61 -18.53
N GLU A 58 -12.48 24.97 -17.37
CA GLU A 58 -12.84 26.23 -16.69
C GLU A 58 -12.44 27.47 -17.51
N SER A 59 -11.34 27.39 -18.27
CA SER A 59 -10.89 28.50 -19.13
C SER A 59 -11.74 28.70 -20.39
N LEU A 60 -12.48 27.67 -20.84
CA LEU A 60 -13.32 27.70 -22.03
C LEU A 60 -14.77 28.13 -21.75
N ASP A 61 -15.24 28.03 -20.50
CA ASP A 61 -16.63 28.31 -20.08
C ASP A 61 -16.80 29.68 -19.37
N TYR A 62 -16.07 30.71 -19.83
CA TYR A 62 -16.20 32.07 -19.31
C TYR A 62 -17.56 32.74 -19.58
N GLY A 63 -18.54 32.02 -20.17
CA GLY A 63 -19.82 32.57 -20.64
C GLY A 63 -21.06 32.20 -19.81
N TYR A 64 -21.07 31.10 -19.06
CA TYR A 64 -22.26 30.66 -18.32
C TYR A 64 -21.95 30.39 -16.84
N ARG A 65 -21.71 31.46 -16.08
CA ARG A 65 -21.71 31.40 -14.61
C ARG A 65 -23.12 31.13 -14.09
N TYR A 66 -23.53 29.87 -14.10
CA TYR A 66 -24.65 29.42 -13.30
C TYR A 66 -24.23 29.58 -11.82
N ARG A 67 -24.83 30.56 -11.13
CA ARG A 67 -24.78 30.71 -9.67
C ARG A 67 -25.52 29.55 -9.02
N SER A 68 -24.98 28.35 -9.16
CA SER A 68 -25.28 27.22 -8.30
C SER A 68 -24.49 27.43 -7.01
N SER A 69 -25.15 27.38 -5.87
CA SER A 69 -24.58 27.38 -4.52
C SER A 69 -23.78 26.10 -4.21
N GLY A 70 -23.11 25.53 -5.22
CA GLY A 70 -22.27 24.36 -5.17
C GLY A 70 -20.79 24.70 -5.20
N MET A 71 -19.96 23.73 -4.81
CA MET A 71 -18.50 23.78 -4.90
C MET A 71 -18.06 24.10 -6.34
N SER A 72 -17.12 25.03 -6.52
CA SER A 72 -16.64 25.40 -7.86
C SER A 72 -15.93 24.22 -8.54
N MET A 73 -15.98 24.18 -9.87
CA MET A 73 -15.33 23.14 -10.67
C MET A 73 -13.81 23.07 -10.40
N GLY A 74 -13.16 24.23 -10.20
CA GLY A 74 -11.76 24.31 -9.80
C GLY A 74 -11.49 23.75 -8.39
N THR A 75 -12.37 24.00 -7.42
CA THR A 75 -12.26 23.38 -6.08
C THR A 75 -12.42 21.86 -6.14
N LEU A 76 -13.35 21.35 -6.95
CA LEU A 76 -13.54 19.92 -7.16
C LEU A 76 -12.30 19.27 -7.81
N GLY A 77 -11.68 19.95 -8.78
CA GLY A 77 -10.44 19.48 -9.41
C GLY A 77 -9.26 19.42 -8.45
N ASN A 78 -9.11 20.40 -7.57
CA ASN A 78 -8.06 20.39 -6.55
C ASN A 78 -8.25 19.28 -5.50
N ILE A 79 -9.49 19.03 -5.08
CA ILE A 79 -9.82 17.92 -4.17
C ILE A 79 -9.55 16.57 -4.85
N GLY A 80 -9.93 16.42 -6.12
CA GLY A 80 -9.65 15.22 -6.91
C GLY A 80 -8.15 14.95 -7.04
N MET A 81 -7.35 15.97 -7.35
CA MET A 81 -5.89 15.85 -7.41
C MET A 81 -5.30 15.39 -6.07
N ALA A 82 -5.69 16.05 -4.97
CA ALA A 82 -5.20 15.70 -3.65
C ALA A 82 -5.55 14.25 -3.28
N PHE A 83 -6.77 13.80 -3.60
CA PHE A 83 -7.20 12.42 -3.41
C PHE A 83 -6.34 11.43 -4.18
N TYR A 84 -6.12 11.65 -5.48
CA TYR A 84 -5.30 10.76 -6.31
C TYR A 84 -3.85 10.69 -5.83
N ILE A 85 -3.27 11.81 -5.39
CA ILE A 85 -1.91 11.85 -4.83
C ILE A 85 -1.84 11.04 -3.53
N VAL A 86 -2.80 11.24 -2.62
CA VAL A 86 -2.85 10.49 -1.34
C VAL A 86 -2.98 8.99 -1.59
N VAL A 87 -3.88 8.57 -2.48
CA VAL A 87 -4.03 7.17 -2.88
C VAL A 87 -2.73 6.64 -3.49
N GLY A 88 -2.10 7.39 -4.39
CA GLY A 88 -0.82 7.02 -4.98
C GLY A 88 0.27 6.78 -3.94
N LEU A 89 0.40 7.67 -2.95
CA LEU A 89 1.36 7.53 -1.85
C LEU A 89 1.07 6.31 -0.97
N VAL A 90 -0.19 6.03 -0.66
CA VAL A 90 -0.62 4.82 0.06
C VAL A 90 -0.16 3.56 -0.67
N PHE A 91 -0.36 3.49 -1.99
CA PHE A 91 0.11 2.37 -2.82
C PHE A 91 1.64 2.27 -2.84
N VAL A 92 2.38 3.38 -2.93
CA VAL A 92 3.85 3.36 -2.88
C VAL A 92 4.37 2.85 -1.53
N ILE A 93 3.82 3.34 -0.42
CA ILE A 93 4.23 2.95 0.93
C ILE A 93 3.99 1.44 1.17
N THR A 94 2.80 0.97 0.85
CA THR A 94 2.45 -0.47 0.99
C THR A 94 3.32 -1.36 0.12
N SER A 95 3.65 -0.90 -1.09
CA SER A 95 4.54 -1.60 -2.01
C SER A 95 5.95 -1.77 -1.45
N ILE A 96 6.49 -0.74 -0.80
CA ILE A 96 7.80 -0.81 -0.12
C ILE A 96 7.77 -1.87 0.98
N PHE A 97 6.72 -1.93 1.78
CA PHE A 97 6.59 -2.97 2.82
C PHE A 97 6.52 -4.38 2.21
N ALA A 98 5.75 -4.57 1.13
CA ALA A 98 5.61 -5.86 0.46
C ALA A 98 6.94 -6.36 -0.16
N ILE A 99 7.68 -5.47 -0.84
CA ILE A 99 9.00 -5.80 -1.43
C ILE A 99 10.01 -6.13 -0.32
N ASN A 100 10.07 -5.31 0.73
CA ASN A 100 11.00 -5.52 1.84
C ASN A 100 10.71 -6.84 2.58
N ALA A 101 9.44 -7.12 2.87
CA ALA A 101 9.01 -8.37 3.48
C ALA A 101 9.39 -9.58 2.61
N GLY A 102 9.08 -9.55 1.32
CA GLY A 102 9.43 -10.64 0.40
C GLY A 102 10.95 -10.84 0.27
N ASN A 103 11.74 -9.77 0.29
CA ASN A 103 13.20 -9.85 0.21
C ASN A 103 13.80 -10.50 1.47
N LYS A 104 13.35 -10.08 2.65
CA LYS A 104 13.83 -10.61 3.93
C LYS A 104 13.40 -12.05 4.16
N ILE A 105 12.15 -12.41 3.84
CA ILE A 105 11.69 -13.80 3.97
C ILE A 105 12.51 -14.72 3.06
N ASN A 106 12.69 -14.37 1.78
CA ASN A 106 13.51 -15.18 0.87
C ASN A 106 14.98 -15.25 1.28
N GLY A 107 15.54 -14.14 1.80
CA GLY A 107 16.90 -14.08 2.31
C GLY A 107 17.10 -14.99 3.51
N GLY A 108 16.28 -14.83 4.55
CA GLY A 108 16.35 -15.61 5.79
C GLY A 108 16.15 -17.12 5.57
N LEU A 109 15.24 -17.51 4.66
CA LEU A 109 15.06 -18.91 4.28
C LEU A 109 16.27 -19.49 3.53
N ARG A 110 17.02 -18.67 2.77
CA ARG A 110 18.19 -19.14 2.01
C ARG A 110 19.43 -19.24 2.89
N THR A 111 19.58 -18.34 3.85
CA THR A 111 20.74 -18.28 4.76
C THR A 111 20.49 -19.00 6.09
N ASN A 112 19.31 -19.58 6.30
CA ASN A 112 18.86 -20.12 7.59
C ASN A 112 19.03 -19.11 8.75
N ASP A 113 18.84 -17.82 8.45
CA ASP A 113 18.94 -16.74 9.42
C ASP A 113 17.55 -16.36 9.95
N GLN A 114 17.28 -16.78 11.19
CA GLN A 114 16.02 -16.53 11.87
C GLN A 114 15.80 -15.04 12.19
N ALA A 115 16.85 -14.26 12.41
CA ALA A 115 16.72 -12.82 12.66
C ALA A 115 16.21 -12.10 11.41
N THR A 116 16.78 -12.42 10.25
CA THR A 116 16.33 -11.89 8.95
C THR A 116 14.91 -12.35 8.62
N LEU A 117 14.56 -13.61 8.90
CA LEU A 117 13.21 -14.14 8.69
C LEU A 117 12.17 -13.41 9.56
N ASN A 118 12.45 -13.21 10.85
CA ASN A 118 11.60 -12.47 11.78
C ASN A 118 11.40 -11.01 11.34
N ALA A 119 12.46 -10.36 10.86
CA ALA A 119 12.37 -9.01 10.30
C ALA A 119 11.49 -8.95 9.03
N GLY A 120 11.44 -10.03 8.25
CA GLY A 120 10.53 -10.18 7.12
C GLY A 120 9.06 -10.26 7.55
N PHE A 121 8.76 -11.08 8.56
CA PHE A 121 7.41 -11.17 9.13
C PHE A 121 6.95 -9.86 9.78
N ALA A 122 7.85 -9.12 10.44
CA ALA A 122 7.54 -7.78 10.93
C ALA A 122 7.12 -6.84 9.78
N GLY A 123 7.75 -6.97 8.60
CA GLY A 123 7.35 -6.24 7.40
C GLY A 123 5.93 -6.60 6.91
N VAL A 124 5.58 -7.89 6.93
CA VAL A 124 4.22 -8.36 6.59
C VAL A 124 3.18 -7.80 7.57
N ARG A 125 3.49 -7.80 8.88
CA ARG A 125 2.63 -7.21 9.90
C ARG A 125 2.38 -5.73 9.64
N ASN A 126 3.44 -4.98 9.32
CA ASN A 126 3.32 -3.55 9.02
C ASN A 126 2.49 -3.28 7.75
N TYR A 127 2.62 -4.14 6.73
CA TYR A 127 1.79 -4.07 5.53
C TYR A 127 0.29 -4.18 5.86
N PHE A 128 -0.12 -5.20 6.61
CA PHE A 128 -1.52 -5.39 6.99
C PHE A 128 -2.00 -4.32 7.97
N ALA A 129 -1.17 -3.92 8.94
CA ALA A 129 -1.52 -2.85 9.88
C ALA A 129 -1.81 -1.53 9.15
N PHE A 130 -0.99 -1.19 8.15
CA PHE A 130 -1.19 0.01 7.35
C PHE A 130 -2.51 -0.05 6.56
N TRP A 131 -2.79 -1.15 5.88
CA TRP A 131 -4.07 -1.34 5.17
C TRP A 131 -5.28 -1.28 6.11
N ALA A 132 -5.19 -1.89 7.30
CA ALA A 132 -6.26 -1.83 8.29
C ALA A 132 -6.55 -0.40 8.73
N ILE A 133 -5.51 0.41 9.00
CA ILE A 133 -5.68 1.83 9.35
C ILE A 133 -6.37 2.61 8.23
N ILE A 134 -5.95 2.41 6.97
CA ILE A 134 -6.58 3.08 5.82
C ILE A 134 -8.06 2.70 5.69
N ILE A 135 -8.40 1.42 5.85
CA ILE A 135 -9.79 0.94 5.78
C ILE A 135 -10.62 1.54 6.92
N ILE A 136 -10.09 1.59 8.15
CA ILE A 136 -10.77 2.21 9.29
C ILE A 136 -11.07 3.68 9.00
N ILE A 137 -10.09 4.44 8.49
CA ILE A 137 -10.29 5.85 8.12
C ILE A 137 -11.40 5.97 7.07
N LEU A 138 -11.40 5.14 6.03
CA LEU A 138 -12.44 5.16 4.99
C LEU A 138 -13.83 4.84 5.56
N LEU A 139 -13.95 3.84 6.43
CA LEU A 139 -15.21 3.50 7.08
C LEU A 139 -15.74 4.65 7.94
N LEU A 140 -14.87 5.35 8.68
CA LEU A 140 -15.25 6.52 9.46
C LEU A 140 -15.74 7.67 8.57
N LEU A 141 -15.06 7.94 7.45
CA LEU A 141 -15.49 8.98 6.50
C LEU A 141 -16.85 8.66 5.86
N ILE A 142 -17.07 7.39 5.50
CA ILE A 142 -18.38 6.94 4.97
C ILE A 142 -19.47 7.12 6.04
N LEU A 143 -19.20 6.70 7.28
CA LEU A 143 -20.16 6.81 8.38
C LEU A 143 -20.54 8.26 8.66
N LEU A 144 -19.56 9.18 8.70
CA LEU A 144 -19.81 10.62 8.85
C LEU A 144 -20.61 11.19 7.67
N GLY A 145 -20.30 10.76 6.45
CA GLY A 145 -21.03 11.17 5.25
C GLY A 145 -22.49 10.73 5.25
N VAL A 146 -22.78 9.52 5.72
CA VAL A 146 -24.17 9.04 5.87
C VAL A 146 -24.88 9.76 7.01
N ALA A 147 -24.24 9.89 8.18
CA ALA A 147 -24.83 10.54 9.35
C ALA A 147 -25.12 12.04 9.14
N GLY A 148 -24.31 12.74 8.34
CA GLY A 148 -24.55 14.14 8.00
C GLY A 148 -25.63 14.37 6.93
N ASN A 149 -26.09 13.32 6.25
CA ASN A 149 -27.16 13.37 5.25
C ASN A 149 -28.51 12.82 5.78
N LEU A 150 -28.56 12.37 7.05
CA LEU A 150 -29.77 11.98 7.78
C LEU A 150 -30.23 13.13 8.68
#